data_AF-A0A7X6PG09-F1
#
_entry.id   AF-A0A7X6PG09-F1
#
_cell.length_a   1.000
_cell.length_b   1.000
_cell.length_c   1.000
_cell.angle_alpha   90.00
_cell.angle_beta   90.00
_cell.angle_gamma   90.00
#
_symmetry.space_group_name_H-M   'P 1'
#
loop_
_entity.id
_entity.type
_entity.pdbx_description
1 polymer ?
#
loop_
_entity_poly.entity_id
_entity_poly.type
_entity_poly.pdbx_seq_one_letter_code
_entity_poly.pdbx_strand_id
1 'polypeptide(L)'
;MNEPFENTGMEHPDNLVLVIFGASGDLTSRKLVPALFSLKSQKLLPSEFAIVGSGRTSFSDDEFREKMRSAIFAAHKGRSPDSRLIQEFLKQVYYVIMDSSVAEDYKRLKMRLNLLNSARGTGFNYIFYMATPPVLYEVISTNLAKAGLADQSAGFRRFIIEKPFGYDLESALNLSGK
;
A
#
# COMPACT_ATOMS: atom_id res chain seq x y z
N MET A 1 29.15 3.52 -32.80
CA MET A 1 29.70 4.09 -31.54
C MET A 1 28.64 3.86 -30.48
N ASN A 2 28.90 2.92 -29.56
CA ASN A 2 28.03 2.68 -28.43
C ASN A 2 28.42 3.67 -27.34
N GLU A 3 27.50 4.58 -27.00
CA GLU A 3 27.56 5.35 -25.76
C GLU A 3 27.59 4.37 -24.58
N PRO A 4 28.50 4.53 -23.61
CA PRO A 4 28.54 3.66 -22.45
C PRO A 4 27.28 3.90 -21.61
N PHE A 5 26.61 2.83 -21.20
CA PHE A 5 25.55 2.90 -20.20
C PHE A 5 26.15 3.47 -18.91
N GLU A 6 25.78 4.70 -18.56
CA GLU A 6 26.10 5.28 -17.26
C GLU A 6 25.53 4.37 -16.16
N ASN A 7 26.38 4.00 -15.22
CA ASN A 7 26.01 3.30 -14.01
C ASN A 7 25.21 4.27 -13.13
N THR A 8 23.90 4.39 -13.37
CA THR A 8 22.97 5.04 -12.46
C THR A 8 22.94 4.18 -11.19
N GLY A 9 23.74 4.57 -10.18
CA GLY A 9 23.71 3.92 -8.87
C GLY A 9 22.26 3.76 -8.42
N MET A 10 21.91 2.62 -7.82
CA MET A 10 20.52 2.29 -7.44
C MET A 10 19.82 3.52 -6.84
N GLU A 11 18.98 4.19 -7.64
CA GLU A 11 18.20 5.32 -7.16
C GLU A 11 17.25 4.76 -6.11
N HIS A 12 17.40 5.23 -4.87
CA HIS A 12 16.45 4.89 -3.83
C HIS A 12 15.09 5.46 -4.23
N PRO A 13 14.02 4.66 -4.21
CA PRO A 13 12.69 5.14 -4.57
C PRO A 13 12.26 6.28 -3.65
N ASP A 14 11.49 7.22 -4.19
CA ASP A 14 10.91 8.33 -3.44
C ASP A 14 10.18 7.85 -2.18
N ASN A 15 10.25 8.65 -1.11
CA ASN A 15 9.45 8.43 0.10
C ASN A 15 7.97 8.34 -0.27
N LEU A 16 7.23 7.41 0.33
CA LEU A 16 5.84 7.16 -0.04
C LEU A 16 5.04 6.43 1.04
N VAL A 17 3.71 6.49 0.92
CA VAL A 17 2.77 5.63 1.64
C VAL A 17 2.15 4.62 0.66
N LEU A 18 2.26 3.33 0.98
CA LEU A 18 1.54 2.27 0.32
C LEU A 18 0.20 2.04 1.04
N VAL A 19 -0.89 2.35 0.37
CA VAL A 19 -2.25 2.10 0.86
C VAL A 19 -2.74 0.78 0.27
N ILE A 20 -3.08 -0.19 1.11
CA ILE A 20 -3.57 -1.50 0.67
C ILE A 20 -5.06 -1.59 0.98
N PHE A 21 -5.90 -1.51 -0.04
CA PHE A 21 -7.33 -1.80 0.09
C PHE A 21 -7.55 -3.30 0.18
N GLY A 22 -8.41 -3.74 1.11
CA GLY A 22 -8.60 -5.18 1.37
C GLY A 22 -7.47 -5.79 2.22
N ALA A 23 -6.81 -4.98 3.04
CA ALA A 23 -5.63 -5.39 3.80
C ALA A 23 -5.87 -6.49 4.85
N SER A 24 -7.10 -6.67 5.32
CA SER A 24 -7.43 -7.80 6.20
C SER A 24 -7.40 -9.15 5.48
N GLY A 25 -7.48 -9.13 4.15
CA GLY A 25 -7.49 -10.29 3.28
C GLY A 25 -6.18 -11.07 3.24
N ASP A 26 -6.29 -12.24 2.62
CA ASP A 26 -5.25 -13.25 2.62
C ASP A 26 -4.01 -12.86 1.78
N LEU A 27 -4.19 -12.22 0.62
CA LEU A 27 -3.10 -11.75 -0.25
C LEU A 27 -2.11 -10.86 0.51
N THR A 28 -2.62 -9.95 1.34
CA THR A 28 -1.82 -9.02 2.14
C THR A 28 -0.90 -9.77 3.10
N SER A 29 -1.44 -10.73 3.87
CA SER A 29 -0.65 -11.51 4.81
C SER A 29 0.24 -12.56 4.14
N ARG A 30 -0.19 -13.23 3.08
CA ARG A 30 0.59 -14.31 2.47
C ARG A 30 1.69 -13.81 1.52
N LYS A 31 1.51 -12.63 0.92
CA LYS A 31 2.40 -12.14 -0.15
C LYS A 31 2.92 -10.73 0.10
N LEU A 32 2.02 -9.73 0.20
CA LEU A 32 2.44 -8.32 0.15
C LEU A 32 3.34 -7.93 1.32
N VAL A 33 2.87 -8.14 2.55
CA VAL A 33 3.61 -7.74 3.74
C VAL A 33 4.89 -8.54 3.93
N PRO A 34 4.92 -9.87 3.74
CA PRO A 34 6.18 -10.61 3.72
C PRO A 34 7.18 -10.10 2.67
N ALA A 35 6.74 -9.78 1.45
CA ALA A 35 7.62 -9.26 0.40
C ALA A 35 8.18 -7.87 0.77
N LEU A 36 7.35 -6.98 1.31
CA LEU A 36 7.77 -5.65 1.78
C LEU A 36 8.78 -5.77 2.93
N PHE A 37 8.59 -6.72 3.85
CA PHE A 37 9.58 -7.00 4.89
C PHE A 37 10.90 -7.53 4.30
N SER A 38 10.86 -8.38 3.27
CA SER A 38 12.08 -8.81 2.57
C SER A 38 12.80 -7.63 1.91
N LEU A 39 12.08 -6.67 1.33
CA LEU A 39 12.67 -5.43 0.79
C LEU A 39 13.29 -4.57 1.89
N LYS A 40 12.61 -4.43 3.04
CA LYS A 40 13.16 -3.73 4.22
C LYS A 40 14.48 -4.35 4.66
N SER A 41 14.54 -5.68 4.72
CA SER A 41 15.72 -6.45 5.16
C SER A 41 16.91 -6.28 4.22
N GLN A 42 16.65 -6.02 2.94
CA GLN A 42 17.66 -5.73 1.92
C GLN A 42 17.97 -4.23 1.78
N LYS A 43 17.35 -3.37 2.62
CA LYS A 43 17.47 -1.91 2.55
C LYS A 43 17.03 -1.31 1.19
N LEU A 44 16.04 -1.94 0.55
CA LEU A 44 15.52 -1.53 -0.77
C LEU A 44 14.24 -0.68 -0.69
N LEU A 45 13.69 -0.46 0.50
CA LEU A 45 12.57 0.47 0.69
C LEU A 45 13.07 1.92 0.76
N PRO A 46 12.20 2.91 0.43
CA PRO A 46 12.49 4.32 0.68
C PRO A 46 12.88 4.58 2.14
N SER A 47 13.62 5.68 2.37
CA SER A 47 13.95 6.13 3.72
C SER A 47 12.70 6.31 4.58
N GLU A 48 11.68 7.00 4.03
CA GLU A 48 10.39 7.19 4.68
C GLU A 48 9.31 6.47 3.90
N PHE A 49 9.01 5.27 4.39
CA PHE A 49 8.01 4.37 3.87
C PHE A 49 6.98 4.07 4.96
N ALA A 50 5.70 4.06 4.59
CA ALA A 50 4.62 3.62 5.48
C ALA A 50 3.64 2.73 4.74
N ILE A 51 2.98 1.83 5.47
CA ILE A 51 1.87 1.01 4.99
C ILE A 51 0.60 1.44 5.72
N VAL A 52 -0.45 1.75 4.98
CA VAL A 52 -1.80 1.93 5.52
C VAL A 52 -2.68 0.83 4.96
N GLY A 53 -2.95 -0.19 5.76
CA GLY A 53 -3.95 -1.20 5.43
C GLY A 53 -5.36 -0.64 5.62
N SER A 54 -6.30 -1.07 4.78
CA SER A 54 -7.70 -0.69 4.92
C SER A 54 -8.67 -1.84 4.65
N GLY A 55 -9.79 -1.84 5.37
CA GLY A 55 -10.82 -2.87 5.22
C GLY A 55 -11.89 -2.82 6.31
N ARG A 56 -12.93 -3.64 6.14
CA ARG A 56 -14.11 -3.67 7.02
C ARG A 56 -13.85 -4.31 8.38
N THR A 57 -12.85 -5.21 8.47
CA THR A 57 -12.49 -5.84 9.74
C THR A 57 -12.00 -4.77 10.70
N SER A 58 -12.58 -4.73 11.90
CA SER A 58 -12.20 -3.79 12.94
C SER A 58 -10.88 -4.20 13.58
N PHE A 59 -9.79 -3.58 13.15
CA PHE A 59 -8.49 -3.69 13.79
C PHE A 59 -8.02 -2.31 14.26
N SER A 60 -7.45 -2.27 15.46
CA SER A 60 -6.48 -1.26 15.85
C SER A 60 -5.17 -1.43 15.06
N ASP A 61 -4.31 -0.42 15.10
CA ASP A 61 -2.98 -0.52 14.50
C ASP A 61 -2.19 -1.70 15.11
N ASP A 62 -2.31 -1.94 16.42
CA ASP A 62 -1.55 -2.98 17.11
C ASP A 62 -2.07 -4.39 16.80
N GLU A 63 -3.38 -4.58 16.72
CA GLU A 63 -3.97 -5.87 16.28
C GLU A 63 -3.56 -6.18 14.83
N PHE A 64 -3.60 -5.16 13.95
CA PHE A 64 -3.18 -5.34 12.57
C PHE A 64 -1.68 -5.66 12.46
N ARG A 65 -0.83 -4.96 13.24
CA ARG A 65 0.61 -5.26 13.33
C ARG A 65 0.87 -6.67 13.82
N GLU A 66 0.15 -7.16 14.82
CA GLU A 66 0.34 -8.51 15.35
C GLU A 66 -0.06 -9.58 14.31
N LYS A 67 -1.15 -9.34 13.57
CA LYS A 67 -1.52 -10.18 12.41
C LYS A 67 -0.39 -10.20 11.37
N MET A 68 0.20 -9.05 11.07
CA MET A 68 1.29 -8.93 10.10
C MET A 68 2.60 -9.54 10.61
N ARG A 69 2.89 -9.44 11.90
CA ARG A 69 4.02 -10.11 12.56
C ARG A 69 3.94 -11.62 12.34
N SER A 70 2.79 -12.20 12.67
CA SER A 70 2.52 -13.63 12.48
C SER A 70 2.68 -14.05 11.02
N ALA A 71 2.22 -13.22 10.08
CA ALA A 71 2.36 -13.46 8.66
C ALA A 71 3.84 -13.46 8.18
N ILE A 72 4.65 -12.52 8.66
CA ILE A 72 6.09 -12.45 8.34
C ILE A 72 6.81 -13.71 8.86
N PHE A 73 6.54 -14.11 10.11
CA PHE A 73 7.10 -15.33 10.68
C PHE A 73 6.70 -16.57 9.87
N ALA A 74 5.43 -16.67 9.46
CA ALA A 74 4.94 -17.80 8.68
C ALA A 74 5.63 -17.90 7.31
N ALA A 75 5.87 -16.78 6.64
CA ALA A 75 6.52 -16.74 5.32
C ALA A 75 8.03 -17.01 5.36
N HIS A 76 8.68 -16.79 6.51
CA HIS A 76 10.12 -16.96 6.71
C HIS A 76 10.47 -18.15 7.62
N LYS A 77 9.56 -19.11 7.77
CA LYS A 77 9.81 -20.35 8.53
C LYS A 77 11.12 -21.00 8.05
N GLY A 78 12.00 -21.30 9.00
CA GLY A 78 13.32 -21.87 8.73
C GLY A 78 14.47 -20.87 8.52
N ARG A 79 14.20 -19.55 8.49
CA ARG A 79 15.22 -18.50 8.35
C ARG A 79 15.37 -17.58 9.56
N SER A 80 14.62 -17.83 10.64
CA SER A 80 14.61 -17.06 11.91
C SER A 80 14.82 -15.55 11.69
N PRO A 81 13.85 -14.85 11.07
CA PRO A 81 14.00 -13.43 10.75
C PRO A 81 14.27 -12.61 12.02
N ASP A 82 15.11 -11.58 11.90
CA ASP A 82 15.49 -10.72 13.02
C ASP A 82 14.26 -10.03 13.64
N SER A 83 13.93 -10.40 14.87
CA SER A 83 12.80 -9.85 15.64
C SER A 83 12.86 -8.33 15.80
N ARG A 84 14.07 -7.75 15.93
CA ARG A 84 14.25 -6.29 16.05
C ARG A 84 13.88 -5.62 14.74
N LEU A 85 14.35 -6.16 13.62
CA LEU A 85 14.04 -5.64 12.30
C LEU A 85 12.54 -5.76 11.99
N ILE A 86 11.88 -6.85 12.39
CA ILE A 86 10.43 -7.01 12.29
C ILE A 86 9.73 -5.90 13.08
N GLN A 87 10.15 -5.66 14.33
CA GLN A 87 9.56 -4.62 15.15
C GLN A 87 9.73 -3.22 14.55
N GLU A 88 10.91 -2.92 14.00
CA GLU A 88 11.18 -1.65 13.31
C GLU A 88 10.32 -1.48 12.05
N PHE A 89 10.15 -2.54 11.26
CA PHE A 89 9.26 -2.54 10.09
C PHE A 89 7.80 -2.32 10.49
N LEU A 90 7.29 -3.03 11.50
CA LEU A 90 5.90 -2.95 11.93
C LEU A 90 5.50 -1.58 12.50
N LYS A 91 6.46 -0.78 13.00
CA LYS A 91 6.21 0.63 13.38
C LYS A 91 5.79 1.50 12.19
N GLN A 92 6.05 1.06 10.97
CA GLN A 92 5.65 1.75 9.74
C GLN A 92 4.28 1.26 9.21
N VAL A 93 3.65 0.31 9.90
CA VAL A 93 2.38 -0.31 9.51
C VAL A 93 1.24 0.28 10.34
N TYR A 94 0.18 0.68 9.66
CA TYR A 94 -1.00 1.34 10.20
C TYR A 94 -2.26 0.74 9.56
N TYR A 95 -3.42 0.96 10.19
CA TYR A 95 -4.69 0.47 9.68
C TYR A 95 -5.80 1.53 9.77
N VAL A 96 -6.70 1.51 8.79
CA VAL A 96 -7.93 2.31 8.77
C VAL A 96 -9.12 1.40 8.54
N ILE A 97 -10.04 1.37 9.50
CA ILE A 97 -11.31 0.67 9.36
C ILE A 97 -12.18 1.45 8.37
N MET A 98 -12.52 0.80 7.26
CA MET A 98 -13.34 1.41 6.22
C MET A 98 -14.13 0.41 5.39
N ASP A 99 -15.31 0.82 4.98
CA ASP A 99 -16.01 0.28 3.82
C ASP A 99 -15.63 1.12 2.59
N SER A 100 -15.06 0.47 1.58
CA SER A 100 -14.60 1.11 0.35
C SER A 100 -15.73 1.74 -0.48
N SER A 101 -16.97 1.32 -0.27
CA SER A 101 -18.15 1.89 -0.92
C SER A 101 -18.69 3.16 -0.23
N VAL A 102 -18.28 3.42 1.02
CA VAL A 102 -18.77 4.55 1.81
C VAL A 102 -17.85 5.76 1.65
N ALA A 103 -18.33 6.82 0.99
CA ALA A 103 -17.53 8.01 0.71
C ALA A 103 -16.99 8.71 1.98
N GLU A 104 -17.74 8.68 3.09
CA GLU A 104 -17.35 9.31 4.35
C GLU A 104 -16.08 8.68 4.94
N ASP A 105 -15.85 7.39 4.72
CA ASP A 105 -14.70 6.67 5.25
C ASP A 105 -13.37 7.15 4.66
N TYR A 106 -13.41 7.72 3.44
CA TYR A 106 -12.24 8.30 2.79
C TYR A 106 -11.75 9.57 3.48
N LYS A 107 -12.60 10.26 4.26
CA LYS A 107 -12.15 11.38 5.10
C LYS A 107 -11.21 10.89 6.20
N ARG A 108 -11.49 9.72 6.80
CA ARG A 108 -10.61 9.10 7.81
C ARG A 108 -9.30 8.64 7.20
N LEU A 109 -9.35 8.03 6.01
CA LEU A 109 -8.14 7.69 5.25
C LEU A 109 -7.29 8.93 4.95
N LYS A 110 -7.90 10.00 4.44
CA LYS A 110 -7.21 11.27 4.15
C LYS A 110 -6.55 11.86 5.39
N MET A 111 -7.28 11.90 6.51
CA MET A 111 -6.73 12.37 7.78
C MET A 111 -5.52 11.57 8.21
N ARG A 112 -5.58 10.22 8.13
CA ARG A 112 -4.44 9.35 8.45
C ARG A 112 -3.23 9.65 7.54
N LEU A 113 -3.44 9.77 6.24
CA LEU A 113 -2.37 10.05 5.28
C LEU A 113 -1.71 11.41 5.56
N ASN A 114 -2.51 12.44 5.83
CA ASN A 114 -1.98 13.77 6.18
C ASN A 114 -1.13 13.73 7.45
N LEU A 115 -1.58 13.02 8.50
CA LEU A 115 -0.79 12.83 9.72
C LEU A 115 0.55 12.15 9.44
N LEU A 116 0.55 11.12 8.58
CA LEU A 116 1.79 10.42 8.21
C LEU A 116 2.73 11.31 7.39
N ASN A 117 2.23 12.10 6.45
CA ASN A 117 3.07 13.06 5.72
C ASN A 117 3.72 14.06 6.66
N SER A 118 2.95 14.65 7.59
CA SER A 118 3.48 15.63 8.54
C SER A 118 4.49 15.00 9.51
N ALA A 119 4.24 13.78 9.98
CA ALA A 119 5.09 13.12 10.96
C ALA A 119 6.36 12.49 10.37
N ARG A 120 6.32 12.09 9.08
CA ARG A 120 7.36 11.26 8.46
C ARG A 120 7.96 11.85 7.19
N GLY A 121 7.39 12.89 6.59
CA GLY A 121 7.90 13.42 5.33
C GLY A 121 7.77 12.47 4.14
N THR A 122 6.64 11.76 4.03
CA THR A 122 6.37 10.81 2.92
C THR A 122 6.12 11.48 1.56
N GLY A 123 6.39 12.78 1.43
CA GLY A 123 6.33 13.51 0.15
C GLY A 123 4.96 13.60 -0.49
N PHE A 124 3.88 13.30 0.25
CA PHE A 124 2.55 13.13 -0.30
C PHE A 124 2.52 12.17 -1.50
N ASN A 125 3.40 11.17 -1.55
CA ASN A 125 3.44 10.18 -2.62
C ASN A 125 2.67 8.94 -2.19
N TYR A 126 1.66 8.54 -2.96
CA TYR A 126 0.82 7.39 -2.61
C TYR A 126 0.78 6.34 -3.71
N ILE A 127 0.91 5.08 -3.30
CA ILE A 127 0.57 3.92 -4.12
C ILE A 127 -0.68 3.29 -3.52
N PHE A 128 -1.75 3.17 -4.31
CA PHE A 128 -2.98 2.48 -3.94
C PHE A 128 -2.97 1.06 -4.52
N TYR A 129 -2.81 0.06 -3.66
CA TYR A 129 -2.87 -1.35 -4.01
C TYR A 129 -4.30 -1.87 -3.83
N MET A 130 -4.93 -2.29 -4.91
CA MET A 130 -6.30 -2.78 -4.95
C MET A 130 -6.36 -4.29 -4.69
N ALA A 131 -6.05 -4.72 -3.46
CA ALA A 131 -6.20 -6.12 -3.02
C ALA A 131 -7.68 -6.45 -2.69
N THR A 132 -8.57 -6.03 -3.57
CA THR A 132 -10.04 -6.16 -3.49
C THR A 132 -10.59 -6.83 -4.76
N PRO A 133 -11.84 -7.34 -4.72
CA PRO A 133 -12.50 -7.82 -5.92
C PRO A 133 -12.64 -6.73 -7.00
N PRO A 134 -12.52 -7.06 -8.30
CA PRO A 134 -12.59 -6.10 -9.41
C PRO A 134 -13.80 -5.16 -9.41
N VAL A 135 -14.96 -5.61 -8.94
CA VAL A 135 -16.17 -4.77 -8.84
C VAL A 135 -15.99 -3.52 -7.97
N LEU A 136 -14.97 -3.49 -7.09
CA LEU A 136 -14.68 -2.34 -6.24
C LEU A 136 -13.69 -1.34 -6.83
N TYR A 137 -13.02 -1.62 -7.95
CA TYR A 137 -11.97 -0.75 -8.48
C TYR A 137 -12.50 0.62 -8.88
N GLU A 138 -13.61 0.67 -9.61
CA GLU A 138 -14.26 1.93 -10.00
C GLU A 138 -14.78 2.70 -8.78
N VAL A 139 -15.40 1.98 -7.84
CA VAL A 139 -15.95 2.56 -6.60
C VAL A 139 -14.85 3.21 -5.77
N ILE A 140 -13.73 2.51 -5.58
CA ILE A 140 -12.59 3.02 -4.82
C ILE A 140 -11.98 4.24 -5.52
N SER A 141 -11.72 4.14 -6.82
CA SER A 141 -11.09 5.22 -7.60
C SER A 141 -11.94 6.48 -7.61
N THR A 142 -13.26 6.32 -7.77
CA THR A 142 -14.24 7.42 -7.71
C THR A 142 -14.25 8.10 -6.34
N ASN A 143 -14.27 7.31 -5.26
CA ASN A 143 -14.30 7.86 -3.91
C ASN A 143 -12.96 8.53 -3.52
N LEU A 144 -11.82 7.98 -3.96
CA LEU A 144 -10.51 8.63 -3.83
C LEU A 144 -10.50 10.01 -4.51
N ALA A 145 -11.01 10.11 -5.74
CA ALA A 145 -11.12 11.37 -6.46
C ALA A 145 -12.01 12.37 -5.71
N LYS A 146 -13.22 11.96 -5.29
CA LYS A 146 -14.14 12.81 -4.53
C LYS A 146 -13.55 13.29 -3.19
N ALA A 147 -12.72 12.48 -2.54
CA ALA A 147 -12.02 12.87 -1.32
C ALA A 147 -10.81 13.80 -1.55
N GLY A 148 -10.45 14.07 -2.81
CA GLY A 148 -9.24 14.80 -3.19
C GLY A 148 -7.95 14.00 -2.95
N LEU A 149 -8.05 12.68 -2.82
CA LEU A 149 -6.90 11.78 -2.69
C LEU A 149 -6.30 11.39 -4.04
N ALA A 150 -6.94 11.75 -5.16
CA ALA A 150 -6.38 11.62 -6.50
C ALA A 150 -5.56 12.84 -6.98
N ASP A 151 -5.55 13.94 -6.21
CA ASP A 151 -4.79 15.14 -6.55
C ASP A 151 -3.29 14.86 -6.52
N GLN A 152 -2.59 15.22 -7.61
CA GLN A 152 -1.16 15.02 -7.81
C GLN A 152 -0.33 16.30 -7.68
N SER A 153 -0.93 17.42 -7.28
CA SER A 153 -0.25 18.72 -7.15
C SER A 153 0.97 18.69 -6.22
N ALA A 154 0.97 17.82 -5.21
CA ALA A 154 2.03 17.71 -4.20
C ALA A 154 2.90 16.45 -4.31
N GLY A 155 2.46 15.42 -5.04
CA GLY A 155 3.14 14.12 -5.10
C GLY A 155 2.35 13.12 -5.94
N PHE A 156 2.96 12.00 -6.34
CA PHE A 156 2.33 11.09 -7.29
C PHE A 156 1.17 10.29 -6.68
N ARG A 157 0.24 9.84 -7.54
CA ARG A 157 -0.77 8.82 -7.22
C ARG A 157 -0.62 7.68 -8.21
N ARG A 158 -0.24 6.50 -7.72
CA ARG A 158 -0.09 5.30 -8.55
C ARG A 158 -1.07 4.24 -8.08
N PHE A 159 -1.61 3.49 -9.02
CA PHE A 159 -2.56 2.41 -8.75
C PHE A 159 -1.91 1.09 -9.14
N ILE A 160 -2.02 0.09 -8.26
CA ILE A 160 -1.68 -1.30 -8.55
C ILE A 160 -2.97 -2.10 -8.48
N ILE A 161 -3.31 -2.74 -9.59
CA ILE A 161 -4.55 -3.49 -9.75
C ILE A 161 -4.20 -4.95 -10.03
N GLU A 162 -4.88 -5.86 -9.33
CA GLU A 162 -4.73 -7.30 -9.53
C GLU A 162 -5.52 -7.76 -10.76
N LYS A 163 -5.03 -8.82 -11.41
CA LYS A 163 -5.79 -9.48 -12.47
C LYS A 163 -6.96 -10.27 -11.85
N PRO A 164 -8.12 -10.37 -12.54
CA PRO A 164 -8.37 -9.92 -13.91
C PRO A 164 -8.79 -8.44 -14.01
N PHE A 165 -8.39 -7.80 -15.11
CA PHE A 165 -8.85 -6.45 -15.48
C PHE A 165 -10.24 -6.55 -16.12
N GLY A 166 -11.28 -6.47 -15.28
CA GLY A 166 -12.65 -6.75 -15.73
C GLY A 166 -12.91 -8.25 -15.87
N TYR A 167 -14.18 -8.60 -16.05
CA TYR A 167 -14.63 -9.98 -16.30
C TYR A 167 -15.00 -10.22 -17.76
N ASP A 168 -15.08 -9.15 -18.54
CA ASP A 168 -15.39 -9.10 -19.97
C ASP A 168 -14.72 -7.86 -20.60
N LEU A 169 -14.78 -7.76 -21.94
CA LEU A 169 -14.17 -6.67 -22.69
C LEU A 169 -14.76 -5.30 -22.29
N GLU A 170 -16.07 -5.24 -22.02
CA GLU A 170 -16.76 -4.00 -21.66
C GLU A 170 -16.27 -3.46 -20.30
N SER A 171 -16.20 -4.32 -19.29
CA SER A 171 -15.67 -3.95 -17.96
C SER A 171 -14.18 -3.60 -18.00
N ALA A 172 -13.38 -4.26 -18.84
CA ALA A 172 -11.98 -3.91 -19.04
C ALA A 172 -11.81 -2.52 -19.68
N LEU A 173 -12.63 -2.20 -20.69
CA LEU A 173 -12.63 -0.89 -21.35
C LEU A 173 -13.11 0.21 -20.39
N ASN A 174 -14.15 -0.03 -19.59
CA ASN A 174 -14.63 0.93 -18.59
C ASN A 174 -13.59 1.22 -17.50
N LEU A 175 -12.78 0.24 -17.10
CA LEU A 175 -11.68 0.43 -16.16
C LEU A 175 -10.47 1.17 -16.78
N SER A 176 -10.29 1.06 -18.09
CA SER A 176 -9.16 1.65 -18.82
C SER A 176 -9.47 3.05 -19.38
N GLY A 177 -10.76 3.41 -19.47
CA GLY A 177 -11.24 4.58 -20.18
C GLY A 177 -11.98 5.58 -19.29
N LYS A 178 -11.23 6.50 -18.67
CA LYS A 178 -11.57 7.92 -18.44
C LYS A 178 -10.37 8.68 -17.90
#